data_AF-N1J9X0-F1
#
_entry.id   AF-N1J9X0-F1
#
_cell.length_a   1.000
_cell.length_b   1.000
_cell.length_c   1.000
_cell.angle_alpha   90.00
_cell.angle_beta   90.00
_cell.angle_gamma   90.00
#
_symmetry.space_group_name_H-M   'P 1'
#
loop_
_entity.id
_entity.type
_entity.pdbx_description
1 polymer ?
#
loop_
_entity_poly.entity_id
_entity_poly.type
_entity_poly.pdbx_seq_one_letter_code
_entity_poly.pdbx_strand_id
1 'polypeptide(L)'
;MRTTTLIACVGTWLVSLASTVQCADYRCDNGATIPARYITSALARVREQAQNGEDGFTLQQPGRPYKATPTTRSSIQLYWTHIDVDRNQSYVNGEYYGYEVVYSSNFDLYYVNAFKATDTWKENLISCQ
;
A
#
# COMPACT_ATOMS: atom_id res chain seq x y z
N MET A 1 34.21 -6.40 -1.80
CA MET A 1 33.38 -6.11 -2.98
C MET A 1 32.29 -7.17 -3.05
N ARG A 2 31.01 -6.81 -2.85
CA ARG A 2 29.86 -7.71 -2.98
C ARG A 2 29.15 -7.34 -4.28
N THR A 3 29.07 -8.29 -5.20
CA THR A 3 28.50 -8.15 -6.53
C THR A 3 26.97 -8.13 -6.42
N THR A 4 26.36 -7.01 -6.79
CA THR A 4 24.90 -6.84 -6.82
C THR A 4 24.37 -7.31 -8.16
N THR A 5 23.66 -8.44 -8.18
CA THR A 5 23.02 -8.95 -9.39
C THR A 5 21.68 -8.24 -9.60
N LEU A 6 21.66 -7.23 -10.47
CA LEU A 6 20.45 -6.62 -11.00
C LEU A 6 19.81 -7.56 -12.03
N ILE A 7 18.69 -8.18 -11.69
CA ILE A 7 17.86 -8.91 -12.67
C ILE A 7 16.88 -7.90 -13.28
N ALA A 8 17.25 -7.36 -14.43
CA ALA A 8 16.38 -6.53 -15.26
C ALA A 8 15.36 -7.45 -15.98
N CYS A 9 14.07 -7.20 -15.76
CA CYS A 9 12.98 -7.89 -16.45
C CYS A 9 13.05 -7.59 -17.96
N VAL A 10 13.42 -8.59 -18.76
CA VAL A 10 13.38 -8.52 -20.22
C VAL A 10 11.93 -8.69 -20.67
N GLY A 11 11.37 -7.61 -21.21
CA GLY A 11 9.99 -7.57 -21.71
C GLY A 11 9.82 -8.42 -22.96
N THR A 12 8.99 -9.46 -22.87
CA THR A 12 8.47 -10.17 -24.04
C THR A 12 7.10 -9.58 -24.36
N TRP A 13 7.06 -8.76 -25.42
CA TRP A 13 5.84 -8.16 -25.95
C TRP A 13 5.08 -9.21 -26.76
N LEU A 14 3.90 -9.64 -26.31
CA LEU A 14 2.81 -10.20 -27.14
C LEU A 14 1.49 -10.25 -26.35
N VAL A 15 0.58 -9.33 -26.70
CA VAL A 15 -0.88 -9.51 -26.83
C VAL A 15 -1.72 -9.76 -25.56
N SER A 16 -2.42 -8.69 -25.16
CA SER A 16 -3.78 -8.63 -24.59
C SER A 16 -4.04 -9.08 -23.14
N LEU A 17 -4.67 -8.14 -22.41
CA LEU A 17 -5.32 -8.23 -21.08
C LEU A 17 -4.41 -8.26 -19.84
N ALA A 18 -4.42 -7.11 -19.14
CA ALA A 18 -4.05 -6.91 -17.74
C ALA A 18 -2.61 -7.28 -17.35
N SER A 19 -1.65 -6.50 -17.84
CA SER A 19 -0.31 -6.44 -17.24
C SER A 19 -0.37 -5.70 -15.89
N THR A 20 -0.90 -6.34 -14.84
CA THR A 20 -0.60 -5.91 -13.47
C THR A 20 0.86 -6.24 -13.22
N VAL A 21 1.74 -5.25 -13.43
CA VAL A 21 3.14 -5.34 -13.00
C VAL A 21 3.13 -5.40 -11.47
N GLN A 22 3.16 -6.60 -10.89
CA GLN A 22 3.41 -6.83 -9.47
C GLN A 22 4.57 -7.81 -9.35
N CYS A 23 5.77 -7.36 -8.99
CA CYS A 23 6.87 -8.28 -8.73
C CYS A 23 7.85 -7.79 -7.65
N ALA A 24 7.38 -7.11 -6.61
CA ALA A 24 8.19 -6.95 -5.39
C ALA A 24 7.28 -6.99 -4.16
N ASP A 25 7.63 -7.84 -3.20
CA ASP A 25 7.09 -7.76 -1.86
C ASP A 25 7.66 -6.50 -1.18
N TYR A 26 6.84 -5.84 -0.38
CA TYR A 26 7.22 -4.59 0.28
C TYR A 26 7.92 -4.91 1.59
N ARG A 27 9.13 -4.42 1.77
CA ARG A 27 9.90 -4.59 2.99
C ARG A 27 9.74 -3.36 3.86
N CYS A 28 9.26 -3.56 5.07
CA CYS A 28 9.11 -2.53 6.07
C CYS A 28 10.34 -2.46 6.97
N ASP A 29 10.67 -1.29 7.52
CA ASP A 29 11.87 -1.13 8.37
C ASP A 29 11.79 -1.93 9.69
N ASN A 30 10.61 -2.40 10.09
CA ASN A 30 10.44 -3.34 11.20
C ASN A 30 10.84 -4.79 10.85
N GLY A 31 11.27 -5.06 9.62
CA GLY A 31 11.63 -6.38 9.12
C GLY A 31 10.46 -7.18 8.54
N ALA A 32 9.24 -6.63 8.53
CA ALA A 32 8.10 -7.26 7.89
C ALA A 32 8.28 -7.28 6.37
N THR A 33 7.82 -8.35 5.73
CA THR A 33 7.68 -8.42 4.28
C THR A 33 6.21 -8.61 3.96
N ILE A 34 5.62 -7.64 3.25
CA ILE A 34 4.21 -7.61 2.87
C ILE A 34 4.09 -8.02 1.41
N PRO A 35 3.52 -9.20 1.13
CA PRO A 35 3.32 -9.65 -0.23
C PRO A 35 2.49 -8.67 -1.04
N ALA A 36 2.91 -8.40 -2.28
CA ALA A 36 2.23 -7.44 -3.16
C ALA A 36 0.74 -7.75 -3.35
N ARG A 37 0.35 -9.04 -3.24
CA ARG A 37 -1.06 -9.47 -3.32
C ARG A 37 -1.97 -8.74 -2.33
N TYR A 38 -1.52 -8.47 -1.10
CA TYR A 38 -2.38 -7.81 -0.11
C TYR A 38 -2.64 -6.35 -0.48
N ILE A 39 -1.63 -5.68 -1.05
CA ILE A 39 -1.73 -4.31 -1.53
C ILE A 39 -2.69 -4.22 -2.72
N THR A 40 -2.54 -5.11 -3.70
CA THR A 40 -3.44 -5.14 -4.86
C THR A 40 -4.86 -5.52 -4.49
N SER A 41 -5.05 -6.48 -3.58
CA SER A 41 -6.38 -6.80 -3.06
C SER A 41 -7.00 -5.60 -2.32
N ALA A 42 -6.22 -4.87 -1.52
CA ALA A 42 -6.70 -3.67 -0.84
C ALA A 42 -7.11 -2.56 -1.84
N LEU A 43 -6.30 -2.31 -2.86
CA LEU A 43 -6.59 -1.33 -3.92
C LEU A 43 -7.79 -1.73 -4.78
N ALA A 44 -7.91 -3.01 -5.12
CA ALA A 44 -9.06 -3.53 -5.86
C ALA A 44 -10.36 -3.37 -5.06
N ARG A 45 -10.32 -3.69 -3.76
CA ARG A 45 -11.46 -3.52 -2.86
C ARG A 45 -11.91 -2.07 -2.77
N VAL A 46 -11.01 -1.11 -2.53
CA VAL A 46 -11.44 0.30 -2.43
C VAL A 46 -11.98 0.83 -3.76
N ARG A 47 -11.49 0.32 -4.89
CA ARG A 47 -12.06 0.65 -6.20
C ARG A 47 -13.49 0.15 -6.34
N GLU A 48 -13.74 -1.10 -5.97
CA GLU A 48 -15.09 -1.68 -5.97
C GLU A 48 -16.02 -0.92 -5.03
N GLN A 49 -15.59 -0.63 -3.80
CA GLN A 49 -16.36 0.16 -2.83
C GLN A 49 -16.72 1.55 -3.38
N ALA A 50 -15.77 2.25 -3.98
CA ALA A 50 -15.98 3.55 -4.58
C ALA A 50 -16.89 3.53 -5.82
N GLN A 51 -16.88 2.43 -6.59
CA GLN A 51 -17.80 2.22 -7.72
C GLN A 51 -19.22 1.95 -7.23
N ASN A 52 -19.37 1.22 -6.13
CA ASN A 52 -20.65 0.84 -5.54
C ASN A 52 -21.25 1.91 -4.61
N GLY A 53 -20.49 2.94 -4.24
CA GLY A 53 -20.96 3.96 -3.29
C GLY A 53 -20.92 3.51 -1.82
N GLU A 54 -20.14 2.47 -1.50
CA GLU A 54 -20.08 1.88 -0.16
C GLU A 54 -19.42 2.82 0.84
N ASP A 55 -19.91 2.84 2.08
CA ASP A 55 -19.43 3.72 3.17
C ASP A 55 -19.39 5.22 2.82
N GLY A 56 -20.15 5.63 1.79
CA GLY A 56 -20.15 7.01 1.27
C GLY A 56 -18.94 7.35 0.39
N PHE A 57 -18.14 6.35 -0.02
CA PHE A 57 -17.04 6.54 -0.95
C PHE A 57 -17.53 6.70 -2.39
N THR A 58 -16.78 7.44 -3.19
CA THR A 58 -17.07 7.70 -4.61
C THR A 58 -15.78 7.64 -5.41
N LEU A 59 -15.86 7.58 -6.74
CA LEU A 59 -14.65 7.67 -7.58
C LEU A 59 -13.86 8.98 -7.38
N GLN A 60 -14.52 10.06 -6.94
CA GLN A 60 -13.84 11.33 -6.62
C GLN A 60 -13.26 11.32 -5.19
N GLN A 61 -13.85 10.56 -4.27
CA GLN A 61 -13.41 10.41 -2.90
C GLN A 61 -13.42 8.92 -2.51
N PRO A 62 -12.44 8.13 -2.98
CA PRO A 62 -12.49 6.66 -2.90
C PRO A 62 -12.14 6.10 -1.52
N GLY A 63 -11.89 6.95 -0.53
CA GLY A 63 -11.55 6.51 0.81
C GLY A 63 -11.42 7.65 1.80
N ARG A 64 -10.79 7.35 2.93
CA ARG A 64 -10.54 8.32 4.00
C ARG A 64 -9.36 9.23 3.61
N PRO A 65 -9.49 10.56 3.72
CA PRO A 65 -8.39 11.46 3.42
C PRO A 65 -7.15 11.14 4.26
N TYR A 66 -6.00 11.01 3.59
CA TYR A 66 -4.72 10.83 4.25
C TYR A 66 -4.18 12.18 4.70
N LYS A 67 -4.14 12.39 6.02
CA LYS A 67 -3.62 13.60 6.65
C LYS A 67 -2.10 13.50 6.79
N ALA A 68 -1.36 13.55 5.68
CA ALA A 68 0.06 13.87 5.76
C ALA A 68 0.22 15.37 5.98
N THR A 69 1.22 15.78 6.76
CA THR A 69 1.71 17.16 6.69
C THR A 69 2.05 17.43 5.22
N PRO A 70 1.40 18.39 4.54
CA PRO A 70 1.68 18.64 3.14
C PRO A 70 3.16 18.99 3.02
N THR A 71 3.94 18.10 2.38
CA THR A 71 5.22 18.52 1.86
C THR A 71 4.92 19.56 0.78
N THR A 72 5.71 20.62 0.72
CA THR A 72 5.50 21.83 -0.10
C THR A 72 5.37 21.60 -1.61
N ARG A 73 5.26 20.35 -2.08
CA ARG A 73 5.32 19.94 -3.49
C ARG A 73 4.09 19.18 -4.02
N SER A 74 3.06 18.88 -3.21
CA SER A 74 1.93 18.06 -3.67
C SER A 74 0.58 18.69 -3.35
N SER A 75 -0.12 19.18 -4.38
CA SER A 75 -1.55 19.56 -4.34
C SER A 75 -2.49 18.36 -4.49
N ILE A 76 -1.96 17.14 -4.58
CA ILE A 76 -2.75 15.93 -4.79
C ILE A 76 -3.31 15.48 -3.44
N GLN A 77 -4.64 15.42 -3.36
CA GLN A 77 -5.32 14.80 -2.23
C GLN A 77 -5.06 13.28 -2.27
N LEU A 78 -4.50 12.76 -1.18
CA LEU A 78 -4.28 11.33 -0.99
C LEU A 78 -5.33 10.74 -0.06
N TYR A 79 -5.54 9.43 -0.20
CA TYR A 79 -6.47 8.63 0.58
C TYR A 79 -5.73 7.43 1.15
N TRP A 80 -6.26 6.84 2.21
CA TRP A 80 -5.67 5.65 2.81
C TRP A 80 -6.73 4.57 3.10
N THR A 81 -6.28 3.32 3.13
CA THR A 81 -7.07 2.18 3.60
C THR A 81 -6.18 1.16 4.30
N HIS A 82 -6.79 0.34 5.16
CA HIS A 82 -6.10 -0.74 5.86
C HIS A 82 -5.81 -1.91 4.92
N ILE A 83 -4.67 -2.58 5.15
CA ILE A 83 -4.31 -3.83 4.49
C ILE A 83 -4.59 -4.97 5.47
N ASP A 84 -5.50 -5.86 5.10
CA ASP A 84 -5.79 -7.04 5.90
C ASP A 84 -4.78 -8.13 5.57
N VAL A 85 -3.79 -8.29 6.44
CA VAL A 85 -2.76 -9.33 6.35
C VAL A 85 -3.04 -10.44 7.36
N ASP A 86 -2.49 -11.63 7.10
CA ASP A 86 -2.62 -12.75 8.03
C ASP A 86 -1.88 -12.47 9.35
N ARG A 87 -2.24 -13.21 10.40
CA ARG A 87 -1.68 -13.04 11.75
C ARG A 87 -0.15 -13.15 11.81
N ASN A 88 0.44 -13.98 10.96
CA ASN A 88 1.89 -14.17 10.91
C ASN A 88 2.63 -12.94 10.35
N GLN A 89 1.94 -12.12 9.54
CA GLN A 89 2.46 -10.91 8.92
C GLN A 89 2.21 -9.69 9.80
N SER A 90 1.15 -9.73 10.61
CA SER A 90 0.90 -8.69 11.62
C SER A 90 1.71 -8.87 12.90
N TYR A 91 2.33 -10.02 13.15
CA TYR A 91 3.17 -10.24 14.34
C TYR A 91 4.65 -10.35 13.97
N VAL A 92 5.44 -9.33 14.28
CA VAL A 92 6.86 -9.22 13.91
C VAL A 92 7.68 -8.82 15.13
N ASN A 93 8.79 -9.51 15.38
CA ASN A 93 9.70 -9.24 16.51
C ASN A 93 9.03 -9.15 17.89
N GLY A 94 7.95 -9.90 18.11
CA GLY A 94 7.23 -9.91 19.39
C GLY A 94 6.09 -8.89 19.49
N GLU A 95 5.86 -8.07 18.46
CA GLU A 95 4.88 -6.97 18.48
C GLU A 95 3.85 -7.10 17.35
N TYR A 96 2.66 -6.53 17.58
CA TYR A 96 1.61 -6.47 16.56
C TYR A 96 1.67 -5.17 15.77
N TYR A 97 1.59 -5.27 14.45
CA TYR A 97 1.58 -4.18 13.49
C TYR A 97 0.32 -4.24 12.62
N GLY A 98 -0.27 -3.08 12.37
CA GLY A 98 -1.21 -2.85 11.28
C GLY A 98 -0.48 -2.29 10.06
N TYR A 99 -1.13 -2.39 8.90
CA TYR A 99 -0.57 -1.91 7.64
C TYR A 99 -1.60 -1.10 6.88
N GLU A 100 -1.14 -0.10 6.14
CA GLU A 100 -1.99 0.73 5.30
C GLU A 100 -1.35 0.99 3.95
N VAL A 101 -2.20 1.18 2.94
CA VAL A 101 -1.80 1.77 1.66
C VAL A 101 -2.30 3.20 1.60
N VAL A 102 -1.49 4.06 0.99
CA VAL A 102 -1.85 5.44 0.65
C VAL A 102 -1.87 5.56 -0.86
N TYR A 103 -2.94 6.13 -1.41
CA TYR A 103 -3.21 6.15 -2.84
C TYR A 103 -3.90 7.45 -3.29
N SER A 104 -3.86 7.73 -4.59
CA SER A 104 -4.56 8.88 -5.21
C SER A 104 -6.03 8.56 -5.51
N SER A 105 -6.83 9.56 -5.93
CA SER A 105 -8.20 9.31 -6.41
C SER A 105 -8.26 8.38 -7.64
N ASN A 106 -7.17 8.25 -8.39
CA ASN A 106 -7.05 7.31 -9.53
C ASN A 106 -6.63 5.90 -9.09
N PHE A 107 -6.53 5.65 -7.78
CA PHE A 107 -6.04 4.40 -7.19
C PHE A 107 -4.56 4.10 -7.48
N ASP A 108 -3.77 5.12 -7.80
CA ASP A 108 -2.32 4.99 -7.90
C ASP A 108 -1.72 4.86 -6.50
N LEU A 109 -0.88 3.86 -6.27
CA LEU A 109 -0.20 3.66 -4.99
C LEU A 109 0.92 4.70 -4.79
N TYR A 110 0.96 5.32 -3.61
CA TYR A 110 2.01 6.27 -3.20
C TYR A 110 2.86 5.72 -2.07
N TYR A 111 2.23 5.22 -1.00
CA TYR A 111 2.93 4.71 0.18
C TYR A 111 2.33 3.40 0.66
N VAL A 112 3.19 2.58 1.28
CA VAL A 112 2.79 1.46 2.11
C VAL A 112 3.43 1.73 3.47
N ASN A 113 2.62 1.77 4.52
CA ASN A 113 3.11 2.03 5.86
C ASN A 113 2.71 0.90 6.80
N ALA A 114 3.60 0.59 7.74
CA ALA A 114 3.29 -0.18 8.93
C ALA A 114 3.12 0.77 10.13
N PHE A 115 2.31 0.37 11.11
CA PHE A 115 2.16 1.10 12.37
C PHE A 115 1.95 0.09 13.50
N LYS A 116 2.43 0.42 14.70
CA LYS A 116 2.27 -0.47 15.85
C LYS A 116 0.82 -0.47 16.31
N ALA A 117 0.23 -1.64 16.53
CA ALA A 117 -1.20 -1.79 16.85
C ALA A 117 -1.59 -1.20 18.23
N THR A 118 -0.62 -0.93 19.10
CA THR A 118 -0.84 -0.31 20.41
C THR A 118 -0.95 1.21 20.35
N ASP A 119 -0.53 1.82 19.23
CA ASP A 119 -0.51 3.27 19.10
C ASP A 119 -1.89 3.70 18.60
N THR A 120 -2.63 4.40 19.47
CA THR A 120 -4.01 4.80 19.21
C THR A 120 -4.16 5.75 18.02
N TRP A 121 -3.07 6.36 17.55
CA TRP A 121 -3.02 7.21 16.37
C TRP A 121 -1.64 7.10 15.73
N LYS A 122 -1.57 7.27 14.41
CA LYS A 122 -0.45 7.03 13.47
C LYS A 122 0.85 7.81 13.72
N GLU A 123 1.33 7.90 14.96
CA GLU A 123 2.49 8.71 15.36
C GLU A 123 3.82 8.04 15.00
N ASN A 124 3.81 6.71 14.75
CA ASN A 124 4.99 5.94 14.33
C ASN A 124 4.71 5.17 13.02
N LEU A 125 4.53 5.90 11.92
CA LEU A 125 4.47 5.28 10.59
C LEU A 125 5.87 4.80 10.18
N ILE A 126 5.95 3.51 9.86
CA ILE A 126 7.13 2.83 9.37
C ILE A 126 6.95 2.64 7.87
N SER A 127 7.85 3.20 7.06
CA SER A 127 7.77 3.09 5.60
C SER A 127 8.05 1.64 5.16
N CYS A 128 7.37 1.20 4.10
CA CYS A 128 7.63 -0.05 3.41
C CYS A 128 7.92 0.20 1.93
N GLN A 129 9.00 -0.37 1.40
CA GLN A 129 9.50 -0.16 0.02
C GLN A 129 9.84 -1.46 -0.70
#